data_AF-A0A7R8WYR7-F1
#
_entry.id   AF-A0A7R8WYR7-F1
#
_cell.length_a   1.000
_cell.length_b   1.000
_cell.length_c   1.000
_cell.angle_alpha   90.00
_cell.angle_beta   90.00
_cell.angle_gamma   90.00
#
_symmetry.space_group_name_H-M   'P 1'
#
loop_
_entity.id
_entity.type
_entity.pdbx_description
1 polymer ?
#
loop_
_entity_poly.entity_id
_entity_poly.type
_entity_poly.pdbx_seq_one_letter_code
_entity_poly.pdbx_strand_id
1 'polypeptide(L)' 'MKYPKHSVDLYFPFFTTLQFFTYMGYLRAAEVMINPFGEDDDDFEINSLIDRNLR' A
#
# COMPACT_ATOMS: atom_id res chain seq x y z
N MET A 1 -10.40 17.06 -32.41
CA MET A 1 -10.63 17.73 -31.11
C MET A 1 -9.26 17.96 -30.48
N LYS A 2 -8.69 19.17 -30.57
CA LYS A 2 -7.34 19.48 -30.04
C LYS A 2 -7.51 20.04 -28.63
N TYR A 3 -7.04 19.32 -27.61
CA TYR A 3 -7.03 19.80 -26.23
C TYR A 3 -5.89 20.81 -26.05
N PRO A 4 -6.16 22.10 -25.79
CA PRO A 4 -5.15 23.16 -25.82
C PRO A 4 -4.07 23.05 -24.73
N LYS A 5 -4.19 22.09 -23.80
CA LYS A 5 -3.21 21.82 -22.73
C LYS A 5 -2.55 20.43 -22.81
N HIS A 6 -2.92 19.60 -23.79
CA HIS A 6 -2.36 18.26 -23.95
C HIS A 6 -1.75 18.15 -25.35
N SER A 7 -0.45 18.46 -25.42
CA SER A 7 0.36 18.38 -26.63
C SER A 7 0.83 16.96 -26.95
N VAL A 8 0.80 16.06 -25.96
CA VAL A 8 1.22 14.66 -26.06
C VAL A 8 0.05 13.78 -25.64
N ASP A 9 -0.31 12.83 -26.51
CA ASP A 9 -1.32 11.81 -26.24
C ASP A 9 -0.61 10.49 -25.91
N LEU A 10 -0.61 10.12 -24.63
CA LEU A 10 -0.05 8.85 -24.16
C LEU A 10 -1.18 7.84 -24.04
N TYR A 11 -1.10 6.76 -24.81
CA TYR A 11 -2.07 5.66 -24.72
C TYR A 11 -2.16 5.08 -23.29
N PHE A 12 -1.03 5.06 -22.57
CA PHE A 12 -0.95 4.63 -21.19
C PHE A 12 -0.58 5.80 -20.25
N PRO A 13 -1.38 6.07 -19.19
CA PRO A 13 -1.18 7.24 -18.33
C PRO A 13 -0.12 6.98 -17.24
N PHE A 14 1.14 6.87 -17.64
CA PHE A 14 2.26 6.48 -16.76
C PHE A 14 2.32 7.26 -15.43
N PHE A 15 2.24 8.59 -15.48
CA PHE A 15 2.32 9.42 -14.27
C PHE A 15 1.11 9.24 -13.35
N THR A 16 -0.07 9.03 -13.90
CA THR A 16 -1.27 8.77 -13.10
C THR A 16 -1.20 7.40 -12.45
N THR A 17 -0.67 6.38 -13.14
CA THR A 17 -0.41 5.06 -12.54
C THR A 17 0.61 5.15 -11.42
N LEU A 18 1.69 5.91 -11.60
CA LEU A 18 2.68 6.14 -10.55
C LEU A 18 2.07 6.86 -9.34
N GLN A 19 1.27 7.90 -9.57
CA GLN A 19 0.55 8.61 -8.50
C GLN A 19 -0.39 7.65 -7.75
N PHE A 20 -1.13 6.81 -8.48
CA PHE A 20 -2.02 5.81 -7.88
C PHE A 20 -1.25 4.87 -6.95
N PHE A 21 -0.13 4.31 -7.38
CA PHE A 21 0.67 3.43 -6.53
C PHE A 21 1.22 4.14 -5.29
N THR A 22 1.66 5.39 -5.42
CA THR A 22 2.12 6.17 -4.26
C THR A 22 0.99 6.40 -3.25
N TYR A 23 -0.19 6.84 -3.71
CA TYR A 23 -1.32 7.11 -2.81
C TYR A 23 -1.91 5.84 -2.19
N MET A 24 -2.15 4.81 -3.00
CA MET A 24 -2.67 3.53 -2.51
C MET A 24 -1.65 2.80 -1.64
N GLY A 25 -0.37 2.83 -2.02
CA GLY A 25 0.70 2.23 -1.22
C GLY A 25 0.80 2.89 0.16
N TYR A 26 0.71 4.22 0.23
CA TYR A 26 0.70 4.93 1.50
C TYR A 26 -0.52 4.58 2.37
N LEU A 27 -1.70 4.46 1.75
CA LEU A 27 -2.92 4.07 2.46
C LEU A 27 -2.81 2.63 3.00
N ARG A 28 -2.31 1.69 2.19
CA ARG A 28 -2.13 0.28 2.60
C ARG A 28 -1.10 0.13 3.72
N ALA A 29 -0.02 0.89 3.66
CA ALA A 29 0.96 0.93 4.75
C ALA A 29 0.33 1.39 6.08
N ALA A 30 -0.55 2.41 6.02
CA ALA A 30 -1.28 2.86 7.21
C ALA A 30 -2.30 1.83 7.71
N GLU A 31 -2.95 1.10 6.80
CA GLU A 31 -3.92 0.06 7.13
C GLU A 31 -3.27 -1.12 7.86
N VAL A 32 -2.14 -1.64 7.38
CA VAL A 32 -1.41 -2.72 8.08
C VAL A 32 -0.96 -2.28 9.48
N MET A 33 -0.58 -1.01 9.65
CA MET A 33 -0.16 -0.48 10.95
C MET A 33 -1.32 -0.16 11.90
N ILE A 34 -2.58 -0.17 11.45
CA ILE A 34 -3.71 0.24 12.29
C ILE A 34 -4.00 -0.76 13.41
N ASN A 35 -3.80 -2.05 13.13
CA ASN A 35 -3.95 -3.13 14.10
C ASN A 35 -2.95 -4.25 13.79
N PRO A 36 -1.71 -4.15 14.29
CA PRO A 36 -0.64 -5.10 13.97
C PRO A 36 -0.73 -6.42 14.77
N PHE A 37 -1.87 -6.67 15.42
CA PHE A 37 -2.11 -7.81 16.30
C PHE A 37 -3.28 -8.68 15.81
N GLY A 38 -3.64 -8.56 14.54
CA GLY A 38 -4.63 -9.42 13.90
C GLY A 38 -4.06 -10.78 13.50
N GLU A 39 -4.60 -11.33 12.42
CA GLU A 39 -4.18 -12.60 11.80
C GLU A 39 -3.70 -12.39 10.35
N ASP A 40 -3.49 -11.15 9.92
CA ASP A 40 -3.01 -10.86 8.57
C ASP A 40 -1.53 -11.28 8.44
N ASP A 41 -1.09 -11.56 7.21
CA ASP A 41 0.26 -12.07 6.95
C ASP A 41 1.40 -11.14 7.42
N ASP A 42 1.11 -9.84 7.54
CA ASP A 42 2.06 -8.80 7.97
C ASP A 42 1.93 -8.46 9.48
N ASP A 43 1.04 -9.13 10.23
CA ASP A 43 0.86 -8.92 11.66
C ASP A 43 1.96 -9.57 12.52
N PHE A 44 2.06 -9.14 13.78
CA PHE A 44 3.00 -9.76 14.71
C PHE A 44 2.59 -11.18 15.10
N GLU A 45 3.54 -12.11 15.08
CA GLU A 45 3.35 -13.48 15.60
C GLU A 45 3.37 -13.53 17.14
N ILE A 46 2.33 -13.00 17.78
CA ILE A 46 2.24 -12.91 19.25
C ILE A 46 2.29 -14.29 19.91
N ASN A 47 1.64 -15.30 19.31
CA ASN A 47 1.62 -16.67 19.85
C ASN A 47 3.04 -17.25 19.96
N SER A 48 3.87 -17.05 18.93
CA SER A 48 5.28 -17.44 18.92
C SER A 48 6.08 -16.72 20.02
N LEU A 49 5.80 -15.44 20.25
CA LEU A 49 6.44 -14.67 21.32
C LEU A 49 6.01 -15.13 22.73
N ILE A 50 4.73 -15.46 22.93
CA ILE A 50 4.22 -15.97 24.20
C ILE A 50 4.85 -17.33 24.52
N ASP A 51 4.88 -18.26 23.57
CA ASP A 51 5.45 -19.59 23.75
C ASP A 51 6.94 -19.51 24.10
N ARG A 52 7.68 -18.54 23.53
CA ARG A 52 9.09 -18.31 23.86
C ARG A 52 9.30 -17.75 25.27
N ASN A 53 8.37 -16.95 25.77
CA ASN A 53 8.49 -16.30 27.08
C ASN A 53 8.03 -17.18 28.24
N LEU A 54 7.13 -18.13 28.00
CA LEU A 54 6.62 -19.07 29.01
C LEU A 54 7.50 -20.32 29.18
N ARG A 55 8.53 -20.46 28.35
CA ARG A 55 9.51 -21.54 28.40
C ARG A 55 10.67 -21.21 29.34
#